data_AF-V1CLL3-F1
#
_entry.id   AF-V1CLL3-F1
#
_cell.length_a   1.000
_cell.length_b   1.000
_cell.length_c   1.000
_cell.angle_alpha   90.00
_cell.angle_beta   90.00
_cell.angle_gamma   90.00
#
_symmetry.space_group_name_H-M   'P 1'
#
loop_
_entity.id
_entity.type
_entity.pdbx_description
1 polymer ?
#
loop_
_entity_poly.entity_id
_entity_poly.type
_entity_poly.pdbx_seq_one_letter_code
_entity_poly.pdbx_strand_id
1 'polypeptide(L)'
;MEAEKMNKKIILWIIVAVSIALGVYGYFVLPDTVTVQINISGNPSNTSPKLWAVICPVFLSIGGGLAYYFSKDAWKKYLILSIIGISISVITLAFNT
;
A
#
# COMPACT_ATOMS: atom_id res chain seq x y z
N MET A 1 -4.99 -26.74 -10.04
CA MET A 1 -5.79 -25.96 -9.07
C MET A 1 -5.02 -25.70 -7.77
N GLU A 2 -4.38 -26.71 -7.18
CA GLU A 2 -3.63 -26.57 -5.91
C GLU A 2 -2.35 -25.72 -6.05
N ALA A 3 -1.57 -25.94 -7.12
CA ALA A 3 -0.38 -25.15 -7.42
C ALA A 3 -0.70 -23.65 -7.68
N GLU A 4 -1.80 -23.35 -8.37
CA GLU A 4 -2.25 -21.97 -8.60
C GLU A 4 -2.60 -21.28 -7.27
N LYS A 5 -3.31 -22.00 -6.38
CA LYS A 5 -3.68 -21.49 -5.06
C LYS A 5 -2.46 -21.26 -4.16
N MET A 6 -1.45 -22.12 -4.25
CA MET A 6 -0.17 -21.94 -3.56
C MET A 6 0.58 -20.70 -4.05
N ASN A 7 0.61 -20.44 -5.37
CA ASN A 7 1.20 -19.22 -5.92
C ASN A 7 0.47 -17.96 -5.44
N LYS A 8 -0.87 -17.97 -5.43
CA LYS A 8 -1.68 -16.85 -4.89
C LYS A 8 -1.42 -16.63 -3.40
N LYS A 9 -1.25 -17.70 -2.62
CA LYS A 9 -0.95 -17.63 -1.18
C LYS A 9 0.42 -16.99 -0.93
N ILE A 10 1.44 -17.37 -1.70
CA ILE A 10 2.79 -16.78 -1.60
C ILE A 10 2.72 -15.28 -1.92
N ILE A 11 2.05 -14.91 -3.01
CA ILE A 11 1.88 -13.50 -3.40
C ILE A 11 1.14 -12.71 -2.31
N LEU A 12 0.08 -13.26 -1.71
CA LEU A 12 -0.61 -12.64 -0.58
C LEU A 12 0.35 -12.38 0.60
N TRP A 13 1.15 -13.38 0.98
CA TRP A 13 2.11 -13.21 2.07
C TRP A 13 3.18 -12.17 1.78
N ILE A 14 3.65 -12.08 0.53
CA ILE A 14 4.58 -11.02 0.10
C ILE A 14 3.93 -9.65 0.25
N ILE A 15 2.68 -9.48 -0.23
CA ILE A 15 1.94 -8.22 -0.10
C ILE A 15 1.81 -7.84 1.38
N VAL A 16 1.37 -8.76 2.24
CA VAL A 16 1.21 -8.51 3.68
C VAL A 16 2.54 -8.12 4.33
N ALA A 17 3.62 -8.88 4.07
CA ALA A 17 4.93 -8.60 4.64
C ALA A 17 5.48 -7.24 4.21
N VAL A 18 5.41 -6.91 2.92
CA VAL A 18 5.84 -5.62 2.37
C VAL A 18 5.01 -4.47 2.93
N SER A 19 3.68 -4.62 2.98
CA SER A 19 2.79 -3.59 3.53
C SER A 19 3.05 -3.33 5.02
N ILE A 20 3.25 -4.37 5.82
CA ILE A 20 3.58 -4.21 7.24
C ILE A 20 4.95 -3.56 7.40
N ALA A 21 5.97 -3.99 6.64
CA ALA A 21 7.30 -3.41 6.71
C ALA A 21 7.30 -1.91 6.37
N LEU A 22 6.64 -1.52 5.27
CA LEU A 22 6.47 -0.12 4.88
C LEU A 22 5.67 0.67 5.91
N GLY A 23 4.61 0.08 6.48
CA GLY A 23 3.78 0.74 7.48
C GLY A 23 4.52 1.01 8.79
N VAL A 24 5.24 0.00 9.30
CA VAL A 24 6.07 0.13 10.50
C VAL A 24 7.19 1.13 10.27
N TYR A 25 7.94 0.99 9.17
CA TYR A 25 9.00 1.92 8.83
C TYR A 25 8.47 3.35 8.73
N GLY A 26 7.38 3.56 7.97
CA GLY A 26 6.77 4.87 7.80
C GLY A 26 6.26 5.50 9.09
N TYR A 27 5.76 4.71 10.04
CA TYR A 27 5.36 5.24 11.33
C TYR A 27 6.54 5.87 12.10
N PHE A 28 7.74 5.28 12.00
CA PHE A 28 8.92 5.77 12.70
C PHE A 28 9.62 6.93 12.00
N VAL A 29 9.66 6.94 10.67
CA VAL A 29 10.47 7.92 9.93
C VAL A 29 9.68 9.14 9.46
N LEU A 30 8.36 9.03 9.30
CA LEU A 30 7.56 10.16 8.80
C LEU A 30 7.36 11.23 9.89
N PRO A 31 7.33 12.52 9.50
CA PRO A 31 6.90 13.60 10.37
C PRO A 31 5.41 13.48 10.72
N ASP A 32 4.95 14.19 11.75
CA ASP A 32 3.55 14.09 12.22
C ASP A 32 2.51 14.55 11.17
N THR A 33 2.92 15.45 10.28
CA THR A 33 2.15 15.90 9.11
C THR A 33 2.89 15.56 7.83
N VAL A 34 2.21 14.88 6.92
CA VAL A 34 2.79 14.28 5.71
C VAL A 34 2.12 14.88 4.47
N THR A 35 2.92 15.29 3.49
CA THR A 35 2.43 15.69 2.17
C THR A 35 1.88 14.47 1.44
N VAL A 36 0.60 14.52 1.08
CA VAL A 36 -0.11 13.42 0.39
C VAL A 36 -0.54 13.80 -1.03
N GLN A 37 -0.44 15.08 -1.39
CA GLN A 37 -0.70 15.55 -2.74
C GLN A 37 0.34 16.59 -3.14
N ILE A 38 0.79 16.48 -4.38
CA ILE A 38 1.77 17.37 -4.99
C ILE A 38 1.10 17.99 -6.21
N ASN A 39 1.20 19.30 -6.37
CA ASN A 39 0.66 19.96 -7.55
C ASN A 39 1.57 19.80 -8.77
N ILE A 40 1.13 20.30 -9.93
CA ILE A 40 1.89 20.19 -11.19
C ILE A 40 3.24 20.92 -11.16
N SER A 41 3.40 21.86 -10.22
CA SER A 41 4.64 22.62 -10.00
C SER A 41 5.60 21.91 -9.03
N GLY A 42 5.24 20.74 -8.52
CA GLY A 42 6.07 19.98 -7.57
C GLY A 42 5.95 20.44 -6.12
N ASN A 43 5.05 21.38 -5.79
CA ASN A 43 4.87 21.88 -4.43
C ASN A 43 3.83 21.04 -3.66
N PRO A 44 3.97 20.89 -2.33
CA PRO A 44 2.93 20.33 -1.49
C PRO A 44 1.61 21.06 -1.68
N SER A 45 0.56 20.32 -2.05
CA SER A 45 -0.79 20.87 -2.24
C SER A 45 -1.74 20.48 -1.12
N ASN A 46 -1.49 19.37 -0.44
CA ASN A 46 -2.31 18.90 0.66
C ASN A 46 -1.48 18.05 1.62
N THR A 47 -1.84 18.09 2.89
CA THR A 47 -1.19 17.30 3.95
C THR A 47 -2.20 16.43 4.68
N SER A 48 -1.69 15.40 5.36
CA SER A 48 -2.48 14.47 6.15
C SER A 48 -1.74 14.15 7.45
N PRO A 49 -2.44 13.88 8.55
CA PRO A 49 -1.81 13.29 9.73
C PRO A 49 -1.10 11.97 9.36
N LYS A 50 0.11 11.78 9.89
CA LYS A 50 0.95 10.57 9.68
C LYS A 50 0.17 9.28 9.81
N LEU A 51 -0.66 9.19 10.85
CA LEU A 51 -1.42 7.98 11.14
C LEU A 51 -2.29 7.55 9.94
N TRP A 52 -2.97 8.50 9.30
CA TRP A 52 -3.80 8.24 8.12
C TRP A 52 -2.96 7.93 6.87
N ALA A 53 -1.85 8.66 6.69
CA ALA A 53 -0.92 8.44 5.59
C ALA A 53 -0.26 7.06 5.63
N VAL A 54 -0.14 6.45 6.81
CA VAL A 54 0.41 5.09 7.00
C VAL A 54 -0.69 4.03 6.95
N ILE A 55 -1.78 4.22 7.70
CA ILE A 55 -2.83 3.20 7.84
C ILE A 55 -3.59 2.97 6.53
N CYS A 56 -4.01 4.04 5.83
CA CYS A 56 -4.85 3.90 4.64
C CYS A 56 -4.16 3.05 3.54
N PRO A 57 -2.90 3.30 3.17
CA PRO A 57 -2.20 2.47 2.20
C PRO A 57 -2.01 1.02 2.65
N VAL A 58 -1.70 0.78 3.92
CA VAL A 58 -1.56 -0.58 4.48
C VAL A 58 -2.86 -1.36 4.34
N PHE A 59 -3.99 -0.77 4.74
CA PHE A 59 -5.30 -1.39 4.62
C PHE A 59 -5.71 -1.60 3.16
N LEU A 60 -5.43 -0.63 2.28
CA LEU A 60 -5.70 -0.77 0.85
C LEU A 60 -4.91 -1.94 0.23
N SER A 61 -3.64 -2.07 0.60
CA SER A 61 -2.78 -3.14 0.11
C SER A 61 -3.19 -4.52 0.60
N ILE A 62 -3.39 -4.67 1.91
CA ILE A 62 -3.79 -5.95 2.50
C ILE A 62 -5.20 -6.32 2.06
N GLY A 63 -6.14 -5.37 2.06
CA GLY A 63 -7.50 -5.58 1.58
C GLY A 63 -7.55 -6.00 0.11
N GLY A 64 -6.77 -5.33 -0.75
CA GLY A 64 -6.56 -5.74 -2.13
C GLY A 64 -5.98 -7.15 -2.23
N GLY A 65 -5.00 -7.48 -1.39
CA GLY A 65 -4.31 -8.78 -1.42
C GLY A 65 -5.24 -9.92 -1.04
N LEU A 66 -6.06 -9.71 0.00
CA LEU A 66 -7.11 -10.65 0.41
C LEU A 66 -8.15 -10.83 -0.69
N ALA A 67 -8.65 -9.74 -1.28
CA ALA A 67 -9.59 -9.81 -2.38
C ALA A 67 -9.00 -10.50 -3.61
N TYR A 68 -7.71 -10.29 -3.91
CA TYR A 68 -6.97 -11.02 -4.96
C TYR A 68 -6.96 -12.53 -4.69
N TYR A 69 -6.69 -12.94 -3.46
CA TYR A 69 -6.61 -14.35 -3.08
C TYR A 69 -7.97 -15.06 -3.19
N PHE A 70 -9.05 -14.42 -2.74
CA PHE A 70 -10.38 -15.01 -2.74
C PHE A 70 -11.17 -14.83 -4.05
N SER A 71 -10.80 -13.87 -4.90
CA SER A 71 -11.48 -13.63 -6.16
C SER A 71 -11.12 -14.67 -7.23
N LYS A 72 -12.14 -15.21 -7.89
CA LYS A 72 -11.99 -16.10 -9.06
C LYS A 72 -11.83 -15.30 -10.36
N ASP A 73 -12.70 -14.30 -10.58
CA ASP A 73 -12.83 -13.67 -11.90
C ASP A 73 -12.15 -12.29 -11.98
N ALA A 74 -12.16 -11.52 -10.90
CA ALA A 74 -11.62 -10.15 -10.86
C ALA A 74 -10.24 -10.05 -10.17
N TRP A 75 -9.50 -11.16 -10.05
CA TRP A 75 -8.26 -11.21 -9.25
C TRP A 75 -7.23 -10.15 -9.68
N LYS A 76 -7.10 -9.87 -10.99
CA LYS A 76 -6.17 -8.85 -11.52
C LYS A 76 -6.49 -7.46 -10.98
N LYS A 77 -7.77 -7.10 -10.90
CA LYS A 77 -8.21 -5.79 -10.39
C LYS A 77 -7.82 -5.60 -8.93
N TYR A 78 -7.99 -6.63 -8.11
CA TYR A 78 -7.62 -6.59 -6.69
C TYR A 78 -6.10 -6.64 -6.46
N LEU A 79 -5.36 -7.34 -7.33
CA LEU A 79 -3.90 -7.29 -7.31
C LEU A 79 -3.41 -5.86 -7.62
N ILE A 80 -3.98 -5.22 -8.65
CA ILE A 80 -3.69 -3.81 -8.97
C ILE A 80 -4.02 -2.89 -7.78
N LEU A 81 -5.16 -3.10 -7.12
CA LEU A 81 -5.52 -2.35 -5.91
C LEU A 81 -4.46 -2.49 -4.81
N SER A 82 -3.92 -3.71 -4.65
CA SER A 82 -2.87 -3.99 -3.67
C SER A 82 -1.59 -3.21 -3.96
N ILE A 83 -1.20 -3.23 -5.24
CA ILE A 83 -0.02 -2.53 -5.77
C ILE A 83 -0.19 -1.02 -5.62
N ILE A 84 -1.38 -0.47 -5.88
CA ILE A 84 -1.66 0.96 -5.69
C ILE A 84 -1.40 1.36 -4.23
N GLY A 85 -1.87 0.59 -3.25
CA GLY A 85 -1.58 0.87 -1.84
C GLY A 85 -0.07 0.85 -1.52
N ILE A 86 0.67 -0.11 -2.07
CA ILE A 86 2.13 -0.20 -1.87
C ILE A 86 2.82 1.02 -2.50
N SER A 87 2.44 1.38 -3.73
CA SER A 87 2.97 2.54 -4.43
C SER A 87 2.71 3.84 -3.68
N ILE A 88 1.52 4.00 -3.09
CA ILE A 88 1.21 5.17 -2.25
C ILE A 88 2.18 5.21 -1.07
N SER A 89 2.37 4.11 -0.33
CA SER A 89 3.34 4.07 0.79
C SER A 89 4.75 4.46 0.35
N VAL A 90 5.23 3.93 -0.77
CA VAL A 90 6.58 4.22 -1.29
C VAL A 90 6.71 5.69 -1.67
N ILE A 91 5.74 6.25 -2.39
CA ILE A 91 5.75 7.66 -2.79
C ILE A 91 5.68 8.55 -1.54
N THR A 92 4.80 8.23 -0.60
CA THR A 92 4.68 8.98 0.66
C THR A 92 6.00 9.03 1.41
N LEU A 93 6.73 7.92 1.50
CA LEU A 93 8.07 7.90 2.10
C LEU A 93 9.04 8.74 1.29
N ALA A 94 9.16 8.51 -0.02
CA ALA A 94 10.13 9.20 -0.88
C ALA A 94 10.04 10.74 -0.84
N PHE A 95 8.85 11.30 -0.58
CA PHE A 95 8.63 12.75 -0.55
C PHE A 95 8.59 13.38 0.86
N ASN A 96 8.59 12.57 1.93
CA ASN A 96 8.43 13.07 3.30
C ASN A 96 9.48 12.54 4.28
N THR A 97 10.47 11.79 3.80
CA THR A 97 11.68 11.41 4.55
C THR A 97 12.88 12.07 3.93
#